data_AF-A0A8T7LYV9-F1
#
_entry.id   AF-A0A8T7LYV9-F1
#
_cell.length_a   1.000
_cell.length_b   1.000
_cell.length_c   1.000
_cell.angle_alpha   90.00
_cell.angle_beta   90.00
_cell.angle_gamma   90.00
#
_symmetry.space_group_name_H-M   'P 1'
#
loop_
_entity.id
_entity.type
_entity.pdbx_description
1 polymer ?
#
loop_
_entity_poly.entity_id
_entity_poly.type
_entity_poly.pdbx_seq_one_letter_code
_entity_poly.pdbx_strand_id
1 'polypeptide(L)'
;MDIDYLIDRLEALIRNGKRVPLTGNKIMIDEQECYDLIDQMRITVPEEVKIAKRTLLERERILADATEDAQHLIEQAERERQHMLGEKGLLAEAERQREIIISVATEESDEMHMQAQSMYDEAVAQAQEMREGANQYAVQVLQELETLLGKHFSMVQNGLRSFKDQAEQYQQQIDEYQEQYKPEYVPAEKVAQKNSNAAAESGRQPAQPTPTITKKPQPVPANQPQQQRPPQQPPNQAKPSVQPNPKPPERGGNFFTPNRQPVLRAVPKPPPKEQEQENEDGD
;
A
#
# COMPACT_ATOMS: atom_id res chain seq x y z
N MET A 1 -73.91 -34.45 42.08
CA MET A 1 -74.68 -34.13 43.31
C MET A 1 -73.64 -34.00 44.37
N ASP A 2 -73.07 -32.81 44.45
CA ASP A 2 -71.68 -32.66 44.86
C ASP A 2 -71.63 -32.43 46.37
N ILE A 3 -70.54 -32.81 47.04
CA ILE A 3 -70.44 -32.71 48.51
C ILE A 3 -70.78 -31.30 49.00
N ASP A 4 -70.31 -30.28 48.29
CA ASP A 4 -70.54 -28.87 48.61
C ASP A 4 -72.04 -28.51 48.50
N TYR A 5 -72.75 -28.97 47.46
CA TYR A 5 -74.19 -28.74 47.33
C TYR A 5 -75.01 -29.41 48.45
N LEU A 6 -74.61 -30.60 48.88
CA LEU A 6 -75.25 -31.27 50.02
C LEU A 6 -74.98 -30.52 51.33
N ILE A 7 -73.78 -29.98 51.51
CA ILE A 7 -73.40 -29.13 52.67
C ILE A 7 -74.19 -27.81 52.64
N ASP A 8 -74.22 -27.11 51.51
CA ASP A 8 -74.99 -25.87 51.32
C ASP A 8 -76.47 -26.07 51.65
N ARG A 9 -77.07 -27.20 51.21
CA ARG A 9 -78.46 -27.51 51.50
C ARG A 9 -78.71 -27.87 52.96
N LEU A 10 -77.81 -28.61 53.60
CA LEU A 10 -77.85 -28.87 55.04
C LEU A 10 -77.72 -27.56 55.85
N GLU A 11 -76.84 -26.66 55.42
CA GLU A 11 -76.69 -25.34 56.06
C GLU A 11 -77.93 -24.47 55.86
N ALA A 12 -78.52 -24.45 54.66
CA ALA A 12 -79.76 -23.74 54.38
C ALA A 12 -80.94 -24.29 55.22
N LEU A 13 -81.04 -25.61 55.38
CA LEU A 13 -82.04 -26.28 56.22
C LEU A 13 -81.88 -25.91 57.71
N ILE A 14 -80.64 -25.84 58.23
CA ILE A 14 -80.35 -25.35 59.59
C ILE A 14 -80.67 -23.86 59.73
N ARG A 15 -80.30 -23.05 58.72
CA ARG A 15 -80.45 -21.59 58.71
C ARG A 15 -81.92 -21.14 58.63
N ASN A 16 -82.75 -21.87 57.91
CA ASN A 16 -84.18 -21.59 57.70
C ASN A 16 -85.10 -22.22 58.77
N GLY A 17 -84.55 -23.07 59.65
CA GLY A 17 -85.30 -23.72 60.72
C GLY A 17 -85.92 -22.72 61.72
N LYS A 18 -87.06 -23.08 62.30
CA LYS A 18 -87.83 -22.21 63.20
C LYS A 18 -87.20 -22.16 64.59
N ARG A 19 -86.68 -21.00 64.99
CA ARG A 19 -86.16 -20.79 66.36
C ARG A 19 -87.27 -20.90 67.39
N VAL A 20 -87.03 -21.67 68.46
CA VAL A 20 -88.03 -21.89 69.52
C VAL A 20 -87.85 -20.85 70.64
N PRO A 21 -88.85 -19.99 70.91
CA PRO A 21 -88.73 -18.93 71.92
C PRO A 21 -88.48 -19.50 73.32
N LEU A 22 -87.84 -18.70 74.18
CA LEU A 22 -87.50 -19.02 75.57
C LEU A 22 -86.56 -20.23 75.79
N THR A 23 -86.09 -20.91 74.73
CA THR A 23 -85.19 -22.09 74.85
C THR A 23 -83.75 -21.85 74.36
N GLY A 24 -83.36 -20.58 74.16
CA GLY A 24 -82.02 -20.20 73.71
C GLY A 24 -81.82 -20.43 72.20
N ASN A 25 -80.66 -20.96 71.82
CA ASN A 25 -80.27 -21.18 70.42
C ASN A 25 -80.87 -22.46 69.80
N LYS A 26 -82.03 -22.95 70.27
CA LYS A 26 -82.68 -24.14 69.71
C LYS A 26 -83.46 -23.80 68.44
N ILE A 27 -83.27 -24.63 67.41
CA ILE A 27 -83.88 -24.53 66.09
C ILE A 27 -84.69 -25.81 65.86
N MET A 28 -85.96 -25.68 65.45
CA MET A 28 -86.75 -26.78 64.90
C MET A 28 -86.52 -26.89 63.40
N ILE A 29 -86.23 -28.11 62.97
CA ILE A 29 -85.79 -28.51 61.64
C ILE A 29 -86.64 -29.75 61.25
N ASP A 30 -86.85 -29.98 59.95
CA ASP A 30 -87.47 -31.22 59.49
C ASP A 30 -86.48 -32.39 59.65
N GLU A 31 -86.84 -33.36 60.49
CA GLU A 31 -85.98 -34.51 60.79
C GLU A 31 -85.78 -35.42 59.57
N GLN A 32 -86.79 -35.54 58.69
CA GLN A 32 -86.71 -36.40 57.51
C GLN A 32 -85.79 -35.79 56.45
N GLU A 33 -85.96 -34.50 56.09
CA GLU A 33 -85.07 -33.85 55.11
C GLU A 33 -83.61 -33.80 55.63
N CYS A 34 -83.41 -33.71 56.95
CA CYS A 34 -82.09 -33.81 57.57
C CYS A 34 -81.45 -35.19 57.37
N TYR A 35 -82.17 -36.29 57.65
CA TYR A 35 -81.65 -37.64 57.42
C TYR A 35 -81.46 -37.95 55.93
N ASP A 36 -82.37 -37.51 55.05
CA ASP A 36 -82.25 -37.70 53.60
C ASP A 36 -80.98 -37.05 53.04
N LEU A 37 -80.58 -35.87 53.55
CA LEU A 37 -79.32 -35.21 53.21
C LEU A 37 -78.10 -35.97 53.78
N ILE A 38 -78.18 -36.46 55.02
CA ILE A 38 -77.11 -37.24 55.64
C ILE A 38 -76.86 -38.54 54.87
N ASP A 39 -77.89 -39.27 54.47
CA ASP A 39 -77.72 -40.51 53.69
C ASP A 39 -77.25 -40.25 52.26
N GLN A 40 -77.64 -39.13 51.63
CA GLN A 40 -77.02 -38.68 50.38
C GLN A 40 -75.53 -38.39 50.56
N MET A 41 -75.11 -37.71 51.64
CA MET A 41 -73.68 -37.52 51.95
C MET A 41 -72.96 -38.86 52.18
N ARG A 42 -73.58 -39.81 52.89
CA ARG A 42 -73.00 -41.14 53.16
C ARG A 42 -72.82 -41.99 51.90
N ILE A 43 -73.53 -41.69 50.82
CA ILE A 43 -73.34 -42.31 49.49
C ILE A 43 -72.29 -41.54 48.68
N THR A 44 -72.40 -40.20 48.57
CA THR A 44 -71.54 -39.38 47.71
C THR A 44 -70.10 -39.29 48.23
N VAL A 45 -69.90 -38.96 49.52
CA VAL A 45 -68.57 -38.62 50.05
C VAL A 45 -67.54 -39.77 49.93
N PRO A 46 -67.89 -41.05 50.15
CA PRO A 46 -66.96 -42.16 49.93
C PRO A 46 -66.49 -42.29 48.47
N GLU A 47 -67.38 -42.07 47.50
CA GLU A 47 -67.02 -42.15 46.07
C GLU A 47 -66.18 -40.95 45.62
N GLU A 48 -66.48 -39.73 46.09
CA GLU A 48 -65.62 -38.56 45.84
C GLU A 48 -64.21 -38.74 46.41
N VAL A 49 -64.08 -39.24 47.64
CA VAL A 49 -62.77 -39.55 48.26
C VAL A 49 -62.01 -40.63 47.50
N LYS A 50 -62.72 -41.61 46.93
CA LYS A 50 -62.18 -42.70 46.10
C LYS A 50 -61.73 -42.20 44.73
N ILE A 51 -62.48 -41.28 44.11
CA ILE A 51 -62.10 -40.57 42.88
C ILE A 51 -60.84 -39.73 43.14
N ALA A 52 -60.83 -38.90 44.19
CA ALA A 52 -59.68 -38.08 44.57
C ALA A 52 -58.40 -38.91 44.81
N LYS A 53 -58.52 -40.04 45.52
CA LYS A 53 -57.39 -40.99 45.70
C LYS A 53 -56.92 -41.60 44.37
N ARG A 54 -57.82 -41.96 43.47
CA ARG A 54 -57.46 -42.49 42.14
C ARG A 54 -56.73 -41.42 41.31
N THR A 55 -57.21 -40.19 41.32
CA THR A 55 -56.57 -39.05 40.61
C THR A 55 -55.19 -38.72 41.18
N LEU A 56 -55.00 -38.85 42.50
CA LEU A 56 -53.68 -38.69 43.13
C LEU A 56 -52.72 -39.79 42.68
N LEU A 57 -53.13 -41.07 42.74
CA LEU A 57 -52.29 -42.20 42.31
C LEU A 57 -51.95 -42.15 40.82
N GLU A 58 -52.89 -41.78 39.95
CA GLU A 58 -52.62 -41.63 38.51
C GLU A 58 -51.70 -40.43 38.24
N ARG A 59 -51.79 -39.34 39.02
CA ARG A 59 -50.83 -38.23 38.96
C ARG A 59 -49.42 -38.65 39.41
N GLU A 60 -49.31 -39.37 40.53
CA GLU A 60 -48.03 -39.88 41.05
C GLU A 60 -47.38 -40.83 40.04
N ARG A 61 -48.18 -41.69 39.40
CA ARG A 61 -47.74 -42.55 38.29
C ARG A 61 -47.29 -41.74 37.08
N ILE A 62 -48.10 -40.80 36.56
CA ILE A 62 -47.71 -39.96 35.41
C ILE A 62 -46.42 -39.18 35.68
N LEU A 63 -46.19 -38.74 36.92
CA LEU A 63 -44.93 -38.11 37.31
C LEU A 63 -43.76 -39.11 37.33
N ALA A 64 -43.96 -40.34 37.83
CA ALA A 64 -42.96 -41.39 37.78
C ALA A 64 -42.60 -41.77 36.34
N ASP A 65 -43.59 -42.16 35.53
CA ASP A 65 -43.48 -42.49 34.10
C ASP A 65 -42.70 -41.38 33.36
N ALA A 66 -43.07 -40.10 33.54
CA ALA A 66 -42.39 -38.96 32.91
C ALA A 66 -40.97 -38.69 33.44
N THR A 67 -40.64 -39.02 34.69
CA THR A 67 -39.26 -38.92 35.20
C THR A 67 -38.35 -40.05 34.72
N GLU A 68 -38.91 -41.23 34.44
CA GLU A 68 -38.20 -42.36 33.84
C GLU A 68 -37.90 -42.07 32.36
N ASP A 69 -38.90 -41.61 31.58
CA ASP A 69 -38.72 -41.14 30.21
C ASP A 69 -37.65 -40.05 30.09
N ALA A 70 -37.66 -39.06 31.01
CA ALA A 70 -36.68 -37.98 31.03
C ALA A 70 -35.25 -38.47 31.34
N GLN A 71 -35.11 -39.44 32.25
CA GLN A 71 -33.81 -40.06 32.56
C GLN A 71 -33.30 -40.88 31.37
N HIS A 72 -34.14 -41.73 30.78
CA HIS A 72 -33.76 -42.53 29.62
C HIS A 72 -33.37 -41.67 28.40
N LEU A 73 -34.07 -40.54 28.17
CA LEU A 73 -33.73 -39.58 27.13
C LEU A 73 -32.35 -38.93 27.37
N ILE A 74 -32.03 -38.56 28.62
CA ILE A 74 -30.71 -38.03 28.98
C ILE A 74 -29.63 -39.10 28.77
N GLU A 75 -29.85 -40.34 29.23
CA GLU A 75 -28.92 -41.45 29.03
C GLU A 75 -28.71 -41.79 27.55
N GLN A 76 -29.74 -41.67 26.71
CA GLN A 76 -29.62 -41.85 25.27
C GLN A 76 -28.79 -40.72 24.65
N ALA A 77 -29.08 -39.46 24.96
CA ALA A 77 -28.32 -38.32 24.46
C ALA A 77 -26.86 -38.32 24.93
N GLU A 78 -26.59 -38.78 26.16
CA GLU A 78 -25.24 -38.99 26.69
C GLU A 78 -24.49 -40.10 25.95
N ARG A 79 -25.16 -41.24 25.67
CA ARG A 79 -24.58 -42.34 24.86
C ARG A 79 -24.30 -41.90 23.42
N GLU A 80 -25.21 -41.16 22.79
CA GLU A 80 -25.03 -40.63 21.44
C GLU A 80 -23.90 -39.59 21.38
N ARG A 81 -23.81 -38.70 22.37
CA ARG A 81 -22.68 -37.77 22.54
C ARG A 81 -21.36 -38.49 22.76
N GLN A 82 -21.33 -39.55 23.57
CA GLN A 82 -20.14 -40.38 23.77
C GLN A 82 -19.77 -41.18 22.51
N HIS A 83 -20.75 -41.60 21.71
CA HIS A 83 -20.53 -42.25 20.42
C HIS A 83 -19.92 -41.27 19.40
N MET A 84 -20.48 -40.06 19.23
CA MET A 84 -19.93 -39.01 18.35
C MET A 84 -18.53 -38.51 18.73
N LEU A 85 -18.12 -38.66 20.00
CA LEU A 85 -16.78 -38.31 20.49
C LEU A 85 -15.81 -39.51 20.55
N GLY A 86 -16.34 -40.72 20.72
CA GLY A 86 -15.61 -41.97 20.87
C GLY A 86 -15.36 -42.70 19.55
N GLU A 87 -16.27 -42.57 18.58
CA GLU A 87 -15.89 -42.62 17.19
C GLU A 87 -14.90 -41.48 16.94
N LYS A 88 -13.68 -41.85 16.55
CA LYS A 88 -12.54 -40.94 16.46
C LYS A 88 -12.71 -39.87 15.38
N GLY A 89 -13.82 -39.85 14.64
CA GLY A 89 -14.11 -38.98 13.52
C GLY A 89 -13.85 -37.50 13.82
N LEU A 90 -14.35 -36.97 14.95
CA LEU A 90 -14.15 -35.55 15.26
C LEU A 90 -12.67 -35.20 15.51
N LEU A 91 -11.93 -36.03 16.26
CA LEU A 91 -10.51 -35.77 16.53
C LEU A 91 -9.65 -36.02 15.28
N ALA A 92 -9.88 -37.13 14.57
CA ALA A 92 -9.12 -37.50 13.37
C ALA A 92 -9.38 -36.53 12.21
N GLU A 93 -10.60 -36.01 12.03
CA GLU A 93 -10.89 -34.97 11.04
C GLU A 93 -10.29 -33.62 11.47
N ALA A 94 -10.26 -33.28 12.77
CA ALA A 94 -9.54 -32.10 13.25
C ALA A 94 -8.01 -32.20 13.08
N GLU A 95 -7.44 -33.39 13.25
CA GLU A 95 -6.02 -33.68 12.98
C GLU A 95 -5.73 -33.65 11.47
N ARG A 96 -6.60 -34.22 10.64
CA ARG A 96 -6.51 -34.15 9.18
C ARG A 96 -6.61 -32.71 8.65
N GLN A 97 -7.53 -31.92 9.18
CA GLN A 97 -7.66 -30.50 8.81
C GLN A 97 -6.45 -29.69 9.29
N ARG A 98 -5.89 -29.99 10.47
CA ARG A 98 -4.61 -29.42 10.91
C ARG A 98 -3.49 -29.74 9.93
N GLU A 99 -3.38 -31.00 9.49
CA GLU A 99 -2.33 -31.43 8.57
C GLU A 99 -2.45 -30.74 7.20
N ILE A 100 -3.68 -30.61 6.67
CA ILE A 100 -3.96 -29.88 5.43
C ILE A 100 -3.62 -28.38 5.56
N ILE A 101 -3.94 -27.75 6.70
CA ILE A 101 -3.59 -26.35 6.97
C ILE A 101 -2.08 -26.17 7.06
N ILE A 102 -1.37 -27.11 7.71
CA ILE A 102 0.10 -27.10 7.78
C ILE A 102 0.71 -27.28 6.39
N SER A 103 0.27 -28.28 5.61
CA SER A 103 0.86 -28.57 4.30
C SER A 103 0.68 -27.40 3.32
N VAL A 104 -0.52 -26.79 3.28
CA VAL A 104 -0.78 -25.61 2.44
C VAL A 104 0.03 -24.41 2.92
N ALA A 105 0.14 -24.18 4.24
CA ALA A 105 0.95 -23.08 4.76
C ALA A 105 2.46 -23.27 4.49
N THR A 106 2.98 -24.50 4.48
CA THR A 106 4.37 -24.77 4.08
C THR A 106 4.57 -24.59 2.57
N GLU A 107 3.62 -25.03 1.74
CA GLU A 107 3.68 -24.87 0.28
C GLU A 107 3.64 -23.38 -0.12
N GLU A 108 2.71 -22.60 0.45
CA GLU A 108 2.62 -21.14 0.25
C GLU A 108 3.87 -20.40 0.78
N SER A 109 4.44 -20.86 1.91
CA SER A 109 5.68 -20.31 2.47
C SER A 109 6.89 -20.57 1.58
N ASP A 110 7.04 -21.78 1.04
CA ASP A 110 8.14 -22.15 0.14
C ASP A 110 8.01 -21.44 -1.22
N GLU A 111 6.79 -21.33 -1.78
CA GLU A 111 6.53 -20.51 -2.96
C GLU A 111 6.89 -19.04 -2.72
N MET A 112 6.47 -18.46 -1.59
CA MET A 112 6.79 -17.07 -1.24
C MET A 112 8.30 -16.85 -1.06
N HIS A 113 9.01 -17.81 -0.46
CA HIS A 113 10.47 -17.76 -0.34
C HIS A 113 11.17 -17.85 -1.70
N MET A 114 10.74 -18.74 -2.60
CA MET A 114 11.29 -18.82 -3.96
C MET A 114 11.05 -17.54 -4.77
N GLN A 115 9.84 -16.96 -4.68
CA GLN A 115 9.52 -15.68 -5.31
C GLN A 115 10.36 -14.54 -4.75
N ALA A 116 10.48 -14.43 -3.43
CA ALA A 116 11.29 -13.38 -2.78
C ALA A 116 12.79 -13.51 -3.13
N GLN A 117 13.32 -14.72 -3.20
CA GLN A 117 14.70 -14.97 -3.63
C GLN A 117 14.90 -14.58 -5.10
N SER A 118 13.99 -14.98 -6.00
CA SER A 118 14.06 -14.58 -7.41
C SER A 118 14.00 -13.07 -7.61
N MET A 119 13.15 -12.36 -6.84
CA MET A 119 13.08 -10.89 -6.87
C MET A 119 14.36 -10.24 -6.31
N TYR A 120 14.98 -10.83 -5.29
CA TYR A 120 16.26 -10.37 -4.75
C TYR A 120 17.39 -10.53 -5.78
N ASP A 121 17.50 -11.70 -6.40
CA ASP A 121 18.54 -11.99 -7.39
C ASP A 121 18.37 -11.14 -8.66
N GLU A 122 17.14 -10.90 -9.11
CA GLU A 122 16.85 -9.95 -10.20
C GLU A 122 17.25 -8.52 -9.82
N ALA A 123 16.88 -8.04 -8.63
CA ALA A 123 17.25 -6.69 -8.17
C ALA A 123 18.77 -6.52 -8.02
N VAL A 124 19.48 -7.57 -7.59
CA VAL A 124 20.96 -7.59 -7.54
C VAL A 124 21.55 -7.55 -8.95
N ALA A 125 21.01 -8.29 -9.91
CA ALA A 125 21.46 -8.27 -11.31
C ALA A 125 21.24 -6.89 -11.96
N GLN A 126 20.05 -6.29 -11.81
CA GLN A 126 19.75 -4.95 -12.30
C GLN A 126 20.66 -3.88 -11.66
N ALA A 127 20.97 -4.01 -10.37
CA ALA A 127 21.89 -3.10 -9.68
C ALA A 127 23.35 -3.25 -10.15
N GLN A 128 23.78 -4.46 -10.55
CA GLN A 128 25.09 -4.70 -11.16
C GLN A 128 25.14 -4.09 -12.57
N GLU A 129 24.15 -4.37 -13.43
CA GLU A 129 24.06 -3.79 -14.78
C GLU A 129 24.07 -2.26 -14.75
N MET A 130 23.26 -1.65 -13.88
CA MET A 130 23.21 -0.19 -13.71
C MET A 130 24.57 0.38 -13.26
N ARG A 131 25.27 -0.30 -12.36
CA ARG A 131 26.61 0.10 -11.89
C ARG A 131 27.65 -0.03 -12.99
N GLU A 132 27.61 -1.09 -13.80
CA GLU A 132 28.52 -1.27 -14.92
C GLU A 132 28.27 -0.26 -16.04
N GLY A 133 27.02 0.00 -16.40
CA GLY A 133 26.65 1.06 -17.35
C GLY A 133 27.08 2.45 -16.87
N ALA A 134 26.91 2.77 -15.58
CA ALA A 134 27.38 4.02 -14.98
C ALA A 134 28.92 4.13 -15.00
N ASN A 135 29.65 3.04 -14.72
CA ASN A 135 31.11 3.00 -14.81
C ASN A 135 31.59 3.20 -16.27
N GLN A 136 30.97 2.52 -17.23
CA GLN A 136 31.31 2.63 -18.66
C GLN A 136 31.06 4.06 -19.17
N TYR A 137 29.92 4.67 -18.81
CA TYR A 137 29.63 6.05 -19.13
C TYR A 137 30.64 7.03 -18.51
N ALA A 138 31.02 6.83 -17.24
CA ALA A 138 32.03 7.66 -16.59
C ALA A 138 33.41 7.55 -17.29
N VAL A 139 33.82 6.35 -17.70
CA VAL A 139 35.04 6.15 -18.50
C VAL A 139 34.95 6.85 -19.85
N GLN A 140 33.82 6.74 -20.56
CA GLN A 140 33.61 7.40 -21.86
C GLN A 140 33.72 8.93 -21.74
N VAL A 141 33.06 9.54 -20.75
CA VAL A 141 33.12 10.99 -20.50
C VAL A 141 34.54 11.45 -20.15
N LEU A 142 35.28 10.65 -19.36
CA LEU A 142 36.68 10.95 -19.02
C LEU A 142 37.62 10.83 -20.23
N GLN A 143 37.42 9.87 -21.12
CA GLN A 143 38.18 9.71 -22.37
C GLN A 143 37.89 10.84 -23.39
N GLU A 144 36.64 11.30 -23.47
CA GLU A 144 36.29 12.46 -24.28
C GLU A 144 36.94 13.75 -23.72
N LEU A 145 36.91 13.93 -22.40
CA LEU A 145 37.56 15.05 -21.71
C LEU A 145 39.09 15.03 -21.90
N GLU A 146 39.74 13.88 -21.75
CA GLU A 146 41.17 13.69 -22.04
C GLU A 146 41.49 14.08 -23.50
N THR A 147 40.70 13.58 -24.45
CA THR A 147 40.84 13.87 -25.88
C THR A 147 40.68 15.37 -26.18
N LEU A 148 39.73 16.04 -25.51
CA LEU A 148 39.49 17.48 -25.64
C LEU A 148 40.66 18.30 -25.06
N LEU A 149 41.12 17.96 -23.86
CA LEU A 149 42.26 18.61 -23.22
C LEU A 149 43.55 18.43 -24.03
N GLY A 150 43.79 17.23 -24.58
CA GLY A 150 44.94 16.97 -25.46
C GLY A 150 44.94 17.82 -26.74
N LYS A 151 43.77 18.01 -27.36
CA LYS A 151 43.60 18.92 -28.51
C LYS A 151 43.92 20.38 -28.14
N HIS A 152 43.39 20.87 -27.02
CA HIS A 152 43.68 22.23 -26.55
C HIS A 152 45.14 22.42 -26.14
N PHE A 153 45.76 21.46 -25.48
CA PHE A 153 47.18 21.49 -25.12
C PHE A 153 48.08 21.54 -26.37
N SER A 154 47.77 20.73 -27.38
CA SER A 154 48.48 20.76 -28.67
C SER A 154 48.32 22.10 -29.39
N MET A 155 47.12 22.69 -29.36
CA MET A 155 46.87 24.04 -29.91
C MET A 155 47.71 25.11 -29.19
N VAL A 156 47.79 25.06 -27.86
CA VAL A 156 48.61 25.97 -27.05
C VAL A 156 50.11 25.79 -27.32
N GLN A 157 50.60 24.55 -27.42
CA GLN A 157 52.00 24.29 -27.77
C GLN A 157 52.34 24.78 -29.19
N ASN A 158 51.47 24.54 -30.17
CA ASN A 158 51.66 25.02 -31.54
C ASN A 158 51.68 26.56 -31.60
N GLY A 159 50.79 27.24 -30.87
CA GLY A 159 50.78 28.70 -30.75
C GLY A 159 52.07 29.24 -30.10
N LEU A 160 52.49 28.65 -28.97
CA LEU A 160 53.75 28.97 -28.30
C LEU A 160 54.97 28.77 -29.21
N ARG A 161 54.94 27.75 -30.08
CA ARG A 161 55.97 27.52 -31.08
C ARG A 161 55.95 28.59 -32.16
N SER A 162 54.80 28.87 -32.78
CA SER A 162 54.71 29.91 -33.82
C SER A 162 55.13 31.30 -33.32
N PHE A 163 54.90 31.65 -32.05
CA PHE A 163 55.40 32.89 -31.48
C PHE A 163 56.92 32.91 -31.28
N LYS A 164 57.57 31.77 -31.00
CA LYS A 164 59.04 31.66 -30.98
C LYS A 164 59.61 31.75 -32.39
N ASP A 165 59.09 30.94 -33.31
CA ASP A 165 59.52 30.91 -34.71
C ASP A 165 59.39 32.32 -35.34
N GLN A 166 58.31 33.06 -35.03
CA GLN A 166 58.09 34.45 -35.46
C GLN A 166 59.04 35.45 -34.76
N ALA A 167 59.36 35.27 -33.48
CA ALA A 167 60.33 36.11 -32.77
C ALA A 167 61.75 35.91 -33.31
N GLU A 168 62.13 34.67 -33.62
CA GLU A 168 63.40 34.33 -34.27
C GLU A 168 63.48 34.92 -35.69
N GLN A 169 62.39 34.89 -36.47
CA GLN A 169 62.31 35.58 -37.76
C GLN A 169 62.47 37.10 -37.64
N TYR A 170 61.83 37.74 -36.65
CA TYR A 170 62.03 39.17 -36.42
C TYR A 170 63.45 39.49 -35.97
N GLN A 171 64.09 38.64 -35.15
CA GLN A 171 65.49 38.82 -34.77
C GLN A 171 66.41 38.68 -36.00
N GLN A 172 66.22 37.66 -36.84
CA GLN A 172 66.97 37.49 -38.09
C GLN A 172 66.82 38.69 -39.03
N GLN A 173 65.60 39.25 -39.17
CA GLN A 173 65.38 40.48 -39.94
C GLN A 173 66.10 41.69 -39.30
N ILE A 174 66.07 41.82 -37.98
CA ILE A 174 66.77 42.88 -37.24
C ILE A 174 68.28 42.77 -37.40
N ASP A 175 68.83 41.56 -37.44
CA ASP A 175 70.26 41.30 -37.63
C ASP A 175 70.67 41.50 -39.10
N GLU A 176 69.84 41.06 -40.07
CA GLU A 176 70.01 41.33 -41.50
C GLU A 176 69.98 42.84 -41.80
N TYR A 177 69.03 43.59 -41.24
CA TYR A 177 68.98 45.05 -41.37
C TYR A 177 70.20 45.73 -40.74
N GLN A 178 70.74 45.22 -39.62
CA GLN A 178 71.97 45.72 -39.00
C GLN A 178 73.23 45.40 -39.83
N GLU A 179 73.28 44.26 -40.50
CA GLU A 179 74.42 43.87 -41.34
C GLU A 179 74.37 44.57 -42.72
N GLN A 180 73.17 44.75 -43.30
CA GLN A 180 72.98 45.54 -44.52
C GLN A 180 73.27 47.04 -44.31
N TYR A 181 72.96 47.59 -43.14
CA TYR A 181 73.25 48.98 -42.75
C TYR A 181 74.40 49.10 -41.75
N LYS A 182 75.37 48.18 -41.80
CA LYS A 182 76.60 48.21 -41.01
C LYS A 182 77.40 49.47 -41.38
N PRO A 183 77.47 50.49 -40.51
CA PRO A 183 77.99 51.79 -40.92
C PRO A 183 79.50 51.72 -41.13
N GLU A 184 79.96 52.12 -42.32
CA GLU A 184 81.39 52.32 -42.55
C GLU A 184 81.86 53.49 -41.68
N TYR A 185 82.62 53.16 -40.63
CA TYR A 185 83.05 54.13 -39.62
C TYR A 185 84.09 55.09 -40.20
N VAL A 186 83.64 56.26 -40.65
CA VAL A 186 84.52 57.38 -41.00
C VAL A 186 84.95 58.06 -39.69
N PRO A 187 86.24 58.07 -39.31
CA PRO A 187 86.67 58.60 -38.01
C PRO A 187 86.37 60.09 -37.84
N ALA A 188 85.96 60.48 -36.62
CA ALA A 188 85.42 61.80 -36.31
C ALA A 188 86.48 62.92 -36.14
N GLU A 189 87.40 63.07 -37.10
CA GLU A 189 88.40 64.16 -37.12
C GLU A 189 88.43 64.92 -38.47
N LYS A 190 87.56 65.95 -38.59
CA LYS A 190 87.78 67.25 -39.30
C LYS A 190 86.46 67.99 -39.64
N VAL A 191 85.66 68.37 -38.64
CA VAL A 191 84.62 69.41 -38.84
C VAL A 191 84.54 70.40 -37.67
N ALA A 192 85.63 71.14 -37.47
CA ALA A 192 85.79 72.21 -36.48
C ALA A 192 86.86 73.19 -37.01
N GLN A 193 86.74 74.53 -36.99
CA GLN A 193 85.69 75.43 -36.49
C GLN A 193 85.61 76.68 -37.41
N LYS A 194 84.40 77.21 -37.67
CA LYS A 194 84.13 78.62 -38.05
C LYS A 194 82.61 78.86 -38.05
N ASN A 195 82.02 79.93 -37.50
CA ASN A 195 82.50 81.17 -36.87
C ASN A 195 81.80 81.39 -35.51
N SER A 196 82.24 82.38 -34.73
CA SER A 196 81.68 82.74 -33.41
C SER A 196 80.70 83.94 -33.45
N ASN A 197 80.16 84.27 -32.27
CA ASN A 197 79.52 85.53 -31.84
C ASN A 197 77.98 85.66 -31.93
N ALA A 198 77.30 85.21 -30.87
CA ALA A 198 76.07 85.83 -30.36
C ALA A 198 75.87 85.49 -28.86
N ALA A 199 76.48 86.27 -27.96
CA ALA A 199 75.97 86.46 -26.59
C ALA A 199 74.89 87.57 -26.63
N ALA A 200 74.00 87.77 -25.65
CA ALA A 200 73.93 87.24 -24.29
C ALA A 200 72.43 86.99 -23.91
N GLU A 201 72.10 85.96 -23.13
CA GLU A 201 71.91 86.00 -21.66
C GLU A 201 70.58 86.63 -21.18
N SER A 202 69.68 85.79 -20.61
CA SER A 202 68.53 86.24 -19.82
C SER A 202 67.89 85.10 -19.00
N GLY A 203 67.45 85.41 -17.78
CA GLY A 203 66.34 84.72 -17.09
C GLY A 203 66.62 83.39 -16.37
N ARG A 204 66.25 83.32 -15.07
CA ARG A 204 66.12 82.06 -14.31
C ARG A 204 64.65 81.59 -14.26
N GLN A 205 64.53 80.25 -14.22
CA GLN A 205 63.51 79.34 -13.63
C GLN A 205 62.43 79.91 -12.66
N PRO A 206 61.33 79.17 -12.32
CA PRO A 206 61.06 77.72 -12.54
C PRO A 206 59.64 77.32 -13.05
N ALA A 207 59.44 76.05 -13.46
CA ALA A 207 58.24 75.23 -13.18
C ALA A 207 58.33 73.78 -13.76
N GLN A 208 57.58 72.86 -13.15
CA GLN A 208 57.12 71.54 -13.64
C GLN A 208 55.67 71.33 -13.13
N PRO A 209 54.82 70.38 -13.61
CA PRO A 209 55.15 69.15 -14.35
C PRO A 209 54.25 68.76 -15.57
N THR A 210 54.60 67.62 -16.20
CA THR A 210 53.85 66.59 -16.98
C THR A 210 52.36 66.78 -17.40
N PRO A 211 51.87 66.14 -18.51
CA PRO A 211 52.36 64.85 -19.05
C PRO A 211 52.60 64.75 -20.58
N THR A 212 53.13 63.58 -20.98
CA THR A 212 53.75 63.28 -22.28
C THR A 212 52.76 62.94 -23.40
N ILE A 213 52.82 63.68 -24.52
CA ILE A 213 52.46 63.17 -25.86
C ILE A 213 53.43 63.73 -26.91
N THR A 214 54.10 62.85 -27.66
CA THR A 214 54.51 63.10 -29.07
C THR A 214 54.63 61.73 -29.75
N LYS A 215 54.01 61.58 -30.92
CA LYS A 215 53.88 60.28 -31.62
C LYS A 215 55.14 59.95 -32.43
N LYS A 216 55.54 58.68 -32.46
CA LYS A 216 56.31 58.11 -33.60
C LYS A 216 55.30 57.60 -34.67
N PRO A 217 55.59 57.66 -35.98
CA PRO A 217 54.55 57.60 -37.01
C PRO A 217 54.25 56.22 -37.63
N GLN A 218 52.99 56.08 -38.03
CA GLN A 218 52.35 55.22 -39.06
C GLN A 218 51.29 56.12 -39.77
N PRO A 219 50.55 55.71 -40.83
CA PRO A 219 50.59 54.50 -41.67
C PRO A 219 51.38 54.81 -42.99
N VAL A 220 51.12 54.42 -44.26
CA VAL A 220 50.02 53.83 -45.08
C VAL A 220 50.68 53.13 -46.32
N PRO A 221 50.01 52.38 -47.25
CA PRO A 221 48.57 52.31 -47.55
C PRO A 221 47.94 50.89 -47.54
N ALA A 222 46.63 50.81 -47.82
CA ALA A 222 45.83 49.60 -47.83
C ALA A 222 45.26 49.28 -49.23
N ASN A 223 44.81 48.03 -49.43
CA ASN A 223 43.89 47.63 -50.50
C ASN A 223 42.71 46.86 -49.87
N GLN A 224 41.48 47.17 -50.30
CA GLN A 224 40.24 46.54 -49.81
C GLN A 224 39.47 45.86 -50.95
N PRO A 225 38.95 44.64 -50.74
CA PRO A 225 37.74 44.16 -51.42
C PRO A 225 36.47 44.78 -50.80
N GLN A 226 35.43 44.93 -51.61
CA GLN A 226 34.24 45.75 -51.31
C GLN A 226 33.35 45.19 -50.20
N GLN A 227 32.73 46.08 -49.41
CA GLN A 227 31.64 45.73 -48.50
C GLN A 227 30.36 45.41 -49.29
N GLN A 228 29.78 44.23 -49.08
CA GLN A 228 28.37 43.98 -49.38
C GLN A 228 27.53 44.15 -48.10
N ARG A 229 26.31 44.66 -48.23
CA ARG A 229 25.42 44.92 -47.08
C ARG A 229 25.01 43.62 -46.39
N PRO A 230 25.00 43.57 -45.04
CA PRO A 230 24.49 42.40 -44.33
C PRO A 230 22.98 42.23 -44.55
N PRO A 231 22.46 41.00 -44.71
CA PRO A 231 21.03 40.74 -44.59
C PRO A 231 20.57 40.99 -43.15
N GLN A 232 19.33 41.44 -42.99
CA GLN A 232 18.75 41.78 -41.69
C GLN A 232 18.46 40.51 -40.86
N GLN A 233 18.64 40.61 -39.54
CA GLN A 233 18.15 39.57 -38.62
C GLN A 233 16.62 39.65 -38.51
N PRO A 234 15.86 38.56 -38.73
CA PRO A 234 14.49 38.45 -38.22
C PRO A 234 14.51 38.40 -36.67
N PRO A 235 13.42 38.80 -36.00
CA PRO A 235 13.45 39.10 -34.57
C PRO A 235 13.54 37.87 -33.67
N ASN A 236 14.19 38.09 -32.53
CA ASN A 236 14.31 37.18 -31.40
C ASN A 236 12.94 36.70 -30.87
N GLN A 237 12.61 35.41 -31.03
CA GLN A 237 11.41 34.81 -30.45
C GLN A 237 11.69 34.30 -29.04
N ALA A 238 11.16 35.01 -28.05
CA ALA A 238 11.25 34.61 -26.65
C ALA A 238 10.23 33.50 -26.31
N LYS A 239 10.69 32.50 -25.55
CA LYS A 239 9.91 31.55 -24.72
C LYS A 239 8.85 30.69 -25.43
N PRO A 240 8.87 29.35 -25.27
CA PRO A 240 7.62 28.61 -25.15
C PRO A 240 6.93 29.06 -23.85
N SER A 241 5.93 29.94 -23.97
CA SER A 241 5.06 30.28 -22.84
C SER A 241 4.30 29.03 -22.39
N VAL A 242 4.17 28.85 -21.08
CA VAL A 242 3.27 27.85 -20.51
C VAL A 242 1.84 28.15 -20.97
N GLN A 243 1.26 27.26 -21.75
CA GLN A 243 -0.16 27.22 -22.08
C GLN A 243 -0.70 25.85 -21.65
N PRO A 244 -1.90 25.76 -21.05
CA PRO A 244 -2.25 24.58 -20.26
C PRO A 244 -2.52 23.34 -21.11
N ASN A 245 -1.97 22.24 -20.63
CA ASN A 245 -2.21 20.84 -21.00
C ASN A 245 -3.50 20.58 -21.81
N PRO A 246 -3.43 20.23 -23.11
CA PRO A 246 -4.58 19.66 -23.81
C PRO A 246 -4.98 18.36 -23.11
N LYS A 247 -6.28 18.11 -22.96
CA LYS A 247 -6.78 16.93 -22.23
C LYS A 247 -6.21 15.64 -22.85
N PRO A 248 -5.80 14.64 -22.03
CA PRO A 248 -5.54 13.30 -22.55
C PRO A 248 -6.82 12.72 -23.17
N PRO A 249 -6.70 11.84 -24.18
CA PRO A 249 -7.87 11.18 -24.78
C PRO A 249 -8.61 10.33 -23.74
N GLU A 250 -9.94 10.30 -23.84
CA GLU A 250 -10.80 9.59 -22.89
C GLU A 250 -10.64 8.08 -22.99
N ARG A 251 -9.73 7.50 -22.18
CA ARG A 251 -9.88 6.11 -21.74
C ARG A 251 -11.01 6.09 -20.71
N GLY A 252 -12.19 5.68 -21.16
CA GLY A 252 -13.41 5.67 -20.35
C GLY A 252 -13.21 4.94 -19.02
N GLY A 253 -13.35 5.69 -17.92
CA GLY A 253 -13.38 5.13 -16.59
C GLY A 253 -14.70 4.39 -16.36
N ASN A 254 -14.76 3.11 -16.75
CA ASN A 254 -15.84 2.24 -16.30
C ASN A 254 -15.75 2.10 -14.78
N PHE A 255 -16.71 2.74 -14.09
CA PHE A 255 -16.77 2.78 -12.64
C PHE A 255 -16.81 1.38 -12.03
N PHE A 256 -16.10 1.23 -10.91
CA PHE A 256 -16.11 0.03 -10.10
C PHE A 256 -17.50 -0.17 -9.46
N THR A 257 -18.34 -1.01 -10.06
CA THR A 257 -19.63 -1.42 -9.49
C THR A 257 -19.47 -2.76 -8.75
N PRO A 258 -19.67 -2.80 -7.42
CA PRO A 258 -19.51 -4.04 -6.65
C PRO A 258 -20.76 -4.92 -6.80
N ASN A 259 -20.83 -5.70 -7.88
CA ASN A 259 -21.85 -6.74 -8.03
C ASN A 259 -21.28 -8.02 -8.67
N ARG A 260 -20.38 -8.69 -7.95
CA ARG A 260 -20.07 -10.11 -8.21
C ARG A 260 -21.08 -10.99 -7.48
N GLN A 261 -21.99 -11.60 -8.24
CA GLN A 261 -22.76 -12.74 -7.76
C GLN A 261 -21.78 -13.88 -7.38
N PRO A 262 -22.07 -14.69 -6.34
CA PRO A 262 -21.21 -15.81 -5.97
C PRO A 262 -21.25 -16.87 -7.07
N VAL A 263 -20.12 -17.07 -7.74
CA VAL A 263 -19.96 -18.18 -8.70
C VAL A 263 -19.88 -19.48 -7.91
N LEU A 264 -20.99 -20.21 -7.84
CA LEU A 264 -21.05 -21.55 -7.25
C LEU A 264 -20.08 -22.47 -8.00
N ARG A 265 -18.90 -22.70 -7.43
CA ARG A 265 -17.92 -23.67 -7.95
C ARG A 265 -18.56 -25.05 -7.86
N ALA A 266 -18.90 -25.63 -9.02
CA ALA A 266 -19.62 -26.89 -9.07
C ALA A 266 -18.82 -28.00 -8.38
N VAL A 267 -19.46 -28.69 -7.42
CA VAL A 267 -18.93 -29.91 -6.82
C VAL A 267 -18.83 -30.96 -7.94
N PRO A 268 -17.68 -31.63 -8.13
CA PRO A 268 -17.59 -32.70 -9.12
C PRO A 268 -18.56 -33.82 -8.74
N LYS A 269 -19.38 -34.27 -9.69
CA LYS A 269 -20.21 -35.47 -9.47
C LYS A 269 -19.29 -36.67 -9.19
N PRO A 270 -19.64 -37.56 -8.24
CA PRO A 270 -18.97 -38.85 -8.16
C PRO A 270 -19.14 -39.61 -9.49
N PRO A 271 -18.19 -40.48 -9.87
CA PRO A 271 -18.34 -41.31 -11.05
C PRO A 271 -19.60 -42.20 -10.93
N PRO A 272 -20.21 -42.62 -12.06
CA PRO A 272 -21.25 -43.63 -12.02
C PRO A 272 -20.68 -44.91 -11.39
N LYS A 273 -21.49 -45.61 -10.60
CA LYS A 273 -21.14 -46.97 -10.19
C LYS A 273 -20.95 -47.81 -11.45
N GLU A 274 -19.80 -48.45 -11.58
CA GLU A 274 -19.62 -49.52 -12.54
C GLU A 274 -20.66 -50.61 -12.22
N GLN A 275 -21.31 -51.14 -13.25
CA GLN A 275 -22.22 -52.26 -13.08
C GLN A 275 -21.36 -53.49 -12.83
N GLU A 276 -21.41 -54.02 -11.61
CA GLU A 276 -20.88 -55.35 -11.31
C GLU A 276 -21.60 -56.34 -12.25
N GLN A 277 -20.88 -56.79 -13.28
CA GLN A 277 -21.36 -57.87 -14.12
C GLN A 277 -21.26 -59.15 -13.30
N GLU A 278 -22.42 -59.66 -12.87
CA GLU A 278 -22.57 -60.98 -12.29
C GLU A 278 -22.14 -62.02 -13.34
N ASN A 279 -20.85 -62.37 -13.32
CA ASN A 279 -20.32 -63.50 -14.07
C ASN A 279 -20.74 -64.79 -13.37
N GLU A 280 -22.00 -65.20 -13.56
CA GLU A 280 -22.43 -66.59 -13.32
C GLU A 280 -21.76 -67.50 -14.36
N ASP A 281 -20.53 -67.94 -14.10
CA ASP A 281 -19.84 -68.99 -14.85
C ASP A 281 -19.25 -70.01 -13.86
N GLY A 282 -19.67 -71.27 -14.02
CA GLY A 282 -19.75 -72.29 -12.97
C GLY A 282 -18.45 -72.88 -12.39
N ASP A 283 -18.62 -73.47 -11.20
CA ASP A 283 -18.23 -74.86 -10.91
C ASP A 283 -19.31 -75.50 -10.01
#